data_AF-A0A1Y2E8S0-F1
#
_entry.id   AF-A0A1Y2E8S0-F1
#
_cell.length_a   1.000
_cell.length_b   1.000
_cell.length_c   1.000
_cell.angle_alpha   90.00
_cell.angle_beta   90.00
_cell.angle_gamma   90.00
#
_symmetry.space_group_name_H-M   'P 1'
#
loop_
_entity.id
_entity.type
_entity.pdbx_description
1 polymer ?
#
loop_
_entity_poly.entity_id
_entity_poly.type
_entity_poly.pdbx_seq_one_letter_code
_entity_poly.pdbx_strand_id
1 'polypeptide(L)' 'VDQQITSAYTFDWYTQSHASLLGTSRSAHYTVLVDDSKFSADTLQQLVYNLCYTYARCTRSVSYATPAYCELLSPSSL' A
#
# COMPACT_ATOMS: atom_id res chain seq x y z
N VAL A 1 -0.20 8.35 7.18
CA VAL A 1 -1.15 8.96 8.14
C VAL A 1 -1.85 7.83 8.87
N ASP A 2 -1.64 7.79 10.18
CA ASP A 2 -1.94 6.65 11.05
C ASP A 2 -2.56 7.03 12.41
N GLN A 3 -2.63 8.33 12.78
CA GLN A 3 -3.08 8.78 14.11
C GLN A 3 -4.38 9.58 14.17
N GLN A 4 -5.02 9.96 13.06
CA GLN A 4 -6.13 10.94 13.10
C GLN A 4 -7.37 10.60 12.24
N ILE A 5 -7.28 9.60 11.35
CA ILE A 5 -8.32 9.28 10.35
C ILE A 5 -8.55 7.76 10.24
N THR A 6 -8.07 7.02 11.21
CA THR A 6 -7.98 5.55 11.23
C THR A 6 -8.90 5.00 12.31
N SER A 7 -9.36 3.76 12.14
CA SER A 7 -10.24 3.07 13.08
C SER A 7 -9.55 2.88 14.42
N ALA A 8 -10.23 3.21 15.52
CA ALA A 8 -9.68 3.01 16.87
C ALA A 8 -9.52 1.53 17.26
N TYR A 9 -10.16 0.61 16.53
CA TYR A 9 -10.22 -0.83 16.83
C TYR A 9 -9.49 -1.71 15.81
N THR A 10 -9.24 -1.21 14.61
CA THR A 10 -8.62 -1.96 13.52
C THR A 10 -7.35 -1.26 13.12
N PHE A 11 -6.29 -2.01 12.83
CA PHE A 11 -5.04 -1.41 12.38
C PHE A 11 -5.15 -1.06 10.90
N ASP A 12 -5.47 0.20 10.61
CA ASP A 12 -5.52 0.75 9.26
C ASP A 12 -4.66 2.02 9.14
N TRP A 13 -4.16 2.30 7.94
CA TRP A 13 -3.37 3.50 7.67
C TRP A 13 -3.50 3.95 6.21
N TYR A 14 -3.21 5.23 5.99
CA TYR A 14 -3.08 5.81 4.67
C TYR A 14 -1.61 6.03 4.33
N THR A 15 -1.16 5.52 3.18
CA THR A 15 0.20 5.77 2.69
C THR A 15 0.19 6.23 1.24
N GLN A 16 1.02 7.25 0.98
CA GLN A 16 1.24 7.77 -0.35
C GLN A 16 2.67 7.46 -0.77
N SER A 17 2.83 6.30 -1.39
CA SER A 17 4.12 5.76 -1.83
C SER A 17 4.62 6.39 -3.13
N HIS A 18 3.74 6.94 -3.97
CA HIS A 18 4.06 7.41 -5.31
C HIS A 18 4.01 8.93 -5.43
N ALA A 19 4.84 9.49 -6.32
CA ALA A 19 4.74 10.88 -6.74
C ALA A 19 3.68 10.99 -7.85
N SER A 20 2.68 11.87 -7.67
CA SER A 20 1.72 12.13 -8.73
C SER A 20 2.35 12.97 -9.84
N LEU A 21 2.11 12.52 -11.06
CA LEU A 21 2.57 13.20 -12.27
C LEU A 21 1.63 14.35 -12.66
N LEU A 22 0.34 14.25 -12.33
CA LEU A 22 -0.68 15.27 -12.63
C LEU A 22 -1.84 15.17 -11.63
N GLY A 23 -2.30 16.31 -11.11
CA GLY A 23 -3.45 16.39 -10.18
C GLY A 23 -3.12 16.01 -8.73
N THR A 24 -4.17 15.74 -7.94
CA THR A 24 -4.06 15.30 -6.54
C THR A 24 -3.78 13.81 -6.47
N SER A 25 -2.70 13.44 -5.78
CA SER A 25 -2.38 12.05 -5.50
C SER A 25 -3.47 11.37 -4.67
N ARG A 26 -3.82 10.14 -5.06
CA ARG A 26 -4.74 9.30 -4.28
C ARG A 26 -3.92 8.43 -3.33
N SER A 27 -3.98 8.74 -2.04
CA SER A 27 -3.37 7.91 -1.00
C SER A 27 -4.04 6.54 -0.93
N ALA A 28 -3.24 5.48 -0.78
CA ALA A 28 -3.76 4.12 -0.63
C ALA A 28 -4.12 3.87 0.85
N HIS A 29 -5.32 3.31 1.07
CA HIS A 29 -5.79 2.89 2.38
C HIS A 29 -5.52 1.40 2.55
N TYR A 30 -4.76 1.05 3.58
CA TYR A 30 -4.48 -0.33 3.93
C TYR A 30 -5.14 -0.64 5.27
N THR A 31 -5.83 -1.77 5.33
CA THR A 31 -6.48 -2.28 6.54
C THR A 31 -5.98 -3.68 6.82
N VAL A 32 -5.42 -3.90 8.00
CA VAL A 32 -5.05 -5.24 8.47
C VAL A 32 -6.29 -5.91 9.02
N LEU A 33 -6.72 -6.98 8.35
CA LEU A 33 -7.84 -7.80 8.79
C LEU A 33 -7.39 -8.90 9.77
N VAL A 34 -6.21 -9.46 9.52
CA VAL A 34 -5.62 -10.55 10.32
C VAL A 34 -4.11 -10.32 10.38
N ASP A 35 -3.55 -10.36 11.58
CA ASP A 35 -2.09 -10.35 11.81
C ASP A 35 -1.70 -11.42 12.83
N ASP A 36 -1.39 -12.62 12.33
CA ASP A 36 -0.86 -13.72 13.13
C ASP A 36 0.62 -13.54 13.49
N SER A 37 1.33 -12.68 12.76
CA SER A 37 2.77 -12.46 12.89
C SER A 37 3.12 -11.39 13.93
N LYS A 38 2.11 -10.68 14.47
CA LYS A 38 2.25 -9.63 15.50
C LYS A 38 3.27 -8.57 15.09
N PHE A 39 3.15 -8.07 13.86
CA PHE A 39 4.02 -7.02 13.37
C PHE A 39 3.77 -5.71 14.12
N SER A 40 4.82 -4.91 14.30
CA SER A 40 4.65 -3.53 14.73
C SER A 40 4.14 -2.68 13.56
N ALA A 41 3.41 -1.62 13.89
CA ALA A 41 2.88 -0.67 12.93
C ALA A 41 3.96 -0.15 11.97
N ASP A 42 5.09 0.28 12.52
CA ASP A 42 6.24 0.81 11.76
C ASP A 42 6.83 -0.22 10.81
N THR A 43 7.02 -1.47 11.27
CA THR A 43 7.60 -2.52 10.44
C THR A 43 6.68 -2.88 9.29
N LEU A 44 5.37 -2.94 9.52
CA LEU A 44 4.39 -3.24 8.48
C LEU A 44 4.30 -2.10 7.46
N GLN A 45 4.29 -0.85 7.93
CA GLN A 45 4.34 0.33 7.06
C GLN A 45 5.60 0.36 6.18
N GLN A 46 6.78 0.07 6.75
CA GLN A 46 8.05 -0.01 6.02
C GLN A 46 8.07 -1.15 5.01
N LEU A 47 7.55 -2.32 5.37
CA LEU A 47 7.44 -3.47 4.48
C LEU A 47 6.60 -3.14 3.25
N VAL A 48 5.40 -2.58 3.46
CA VAL A 48 4.50 -2.19 2.38
C VAL A 48 5.12 -1.10 1.52
N TYR A 49 5.80 -0.13 2.12
CA TYR A 49 6.53 0.90 1.38
C TYR A 49 7.62 0.30 0.50
N ASN A 50 8.44 -0.61 1.03
CA ASN A 50 9.47 -1.30 0.25
C ASN A 50 8.89 -2.13 -0.90
N LEU A 51 7.75 -2.79 -0.67
CA LEU A 51 7.02 -3.53 -1.70
C LEU A 51 6.48 -2.63 -2.81
N CYS A 52 6.25 -1.34 -2.60
CA CYS A 52 5.84 -0.42 -3.67
C CYS A 52 6.98 -0.12 -4.67
N TYR A 53 8.24 -0.40 -4.32
CA TYR A 53 9.43 -0.20 -5.18
C TYR A 53 9.86 -1.45 -5.94
N THR A 54 9.30 -2.61 -5.64
CA THR A 54 9.69 -3.89 -6.27
C THR A 54 8.96 -4.16 -7.60
N TYR A 55 8.24 -3.19 -8.14
CA TYR A 55 7.44 -3.37 -9.33
C TYR A 55 8.31 -3.47 -10.59
N ALA A 56 8.30 -4.63 -11.24
CA ALA A 56 9.22 -4.94 -12.33
C ALA A 56 8.98 -4.14 -13.63
N ARG A 57 7.80 -3.52 -13.82
CA ARG A 57 7.49 -2.80 -15.07
C ARG A 57 7.77 -1.29 -15.02
N CYS A 58 8.02 -0.71 -13.85
CA CYS A 58 8.49 0.68 -13.78
C CYS A 58 9.44 0.91 -12.59
N THR A 59 10.46 1.73 -12.79
CA THR A 59 11.41 2.16 -11.74
C THR A 59 10.83 3.26 -10.85
N ARG A 60 9.50 3.35 -10.78
CA ARG A 60 8.78 4.34 -9.99
C ARG A 60 7.98 3.61 -8.92
N SER A 61 7.92 4.21 -7.75
CA SER A 61 7.05 3.74 -6.69
C SER A 61 5.59 3.74 -7.15
N VAL A 62 4.91 2.64 -6.93
CA VAL A 62 3.51 2.43 -7.30
C VAL A 62 2.60 2.77 -6.13
N SER A 63 1.35 3.18 -6.41
CA SER A 63 0.36 3.56 -5.39
C SER A 63 -0.05 2.39 -4.47
N TYR A 64 0.08 1.15 -4.94
CA TYR A 64 -0.24 -0.06 -4.22
C TYR A 64 0.95 -1.01 -4.19
N ALA A 65 0.98 -1.93 -3.23
CA ALA A 65 1.99 -2.97 -3.15
C ALA A 65 2.09 -3.75 -4.48
N THR A 66 3.33 -4.00 -4.93
CA THR A 66 3.63 -4.71 -6.19
C THR A 66 2.78 -5.96 -6.45
N PRO A 67 2.57 -6.90 -5.49
CA PRO A 67 1.74 -8.07 -5.75
C PRO A 67 0.29 -7.72 -6.11
N ALA A 68 -0.34 -6.78 -5.39
CA ALA A 68 -1.70 -6.34 -5.68
C ALA A 68 -1.80 -5.62 -7.04
N TYR A 69 -0.75 -4.87 -7.40
CA TYR A 69 -0.71 -4.17 -8.69
C TYR A 69 -0.49 -5.13 -9.88
N CYS A 70 0.31 -6.18 -9.69
CA CYS A 70 0.53 -7.21 -10.70
C CYS A 70 -0.73 -8.03 -11.00
N GLU A 71 -1.53 -8.36 -9.98
CA GLU A 71 -2.81 -9.05 -10.16
C GLU A 71 -3.82 -8.19 -10.95
N LEU A 72 -3.95 -6.90 -10.61
CA LEU A 72 -4.79 -5.94 -11.35
C LEU A 72 -4.42 -5.85 -12.83
N LEU A 73 -3.15 -6.03 -13.15
CA LEU A 73 -2.62 -5.95 -14.50
C LEU A 73 -2.56 -7.31 -15.22
N SER A 74 -2.93 -8.40 -14.54
CA SER A 74 -3.04 -9.72 -15.14
C SER A 74 -4.30 -9.79 -16.01
N PRO A 75 -4.22 -10.31 -17.26
CA PRO A 75 -5.36 -10.41 -18.15
C PRO A 75 -6.26 -11.57 -17.72
N SER A 76 -7.02 -11.40 -16.64
CA SER A 76 -8.03 -12.36 -16.19
C SER A 76 -9.38 -11.66 -16.02
N SER A 77 -9.94 -11.24 -17.15
CA SER A 77 -11.38 -11.14 -17.38
C SER A 77 -11.73 -11.59 -18.82
N LEU A 78 -11.17 -12.75 -19.20
CA LEU A 78 -11.67 -13.63 -20.27
C LEU A 78 -11.89 -15.01 -19.68
#